data_AF-A0AAN6VMZ6-F1
#
_entry.id   AF-A0AAN6VMZ6-F1
#
_cell.length_a   1.000
_cell.length_b   1.000
_cell.length_c   1.000
_cell.angle_alpha   90.00
_cell.angle_beta   90.00
_cell.angle_gamma   90.00
#
_symmetry.space_group_name_H-M   'P 1'
#
loop_
_entity.id
_entity.type
_entity.pdbx_description
1 polymer ?
#
loop_
_entity_poly.entity_id
_entity_poly.type
_entity_poly.pdbx_seq_one_letter_code
_entity_poly.pdbx_strand_id
1 'polypeptide(L)'
;MMNRRTISALLAGAAVTSACTIPTEPLSNNIAYPFRAQVQNATRPEVHNQYMNLFIAGGGDRHLFIGPVGEPTYDLTLVDGVINHVPNGVRAVIGGEIDHTTKLFMTGRGDYRAVFEPTYACNPDTDELQIELRFVEWQNQPTGGWICVRSAFENSHEFRYNPPGNTLIDVDRECIKVTLVVIPTTGLPPQSSTTLSTSTIPAPTGTTTTTTTATTTSVPSSTPSGAFTDLTALGYRFLGCAPEERWTTDGSFRTLSGATESSADAMTNQRCAAFCTAAGFKYAGSEWSRECWCGNAFAPTRQPATTLASLAQCNFKCTGDLGQFCGGDAWLSLYEKCEAGAACDNVVFT
;
A
#
# COMPACT_ATOMS: atom_id res chain seq x y z
N MET A 1 -56.00 25.05 -41.56
CA MET A 1 -55.28 24.81 -40.28
C MET A 1 -54.09 23.93 -40.57
N MET A 2 -52.91 24.54 -40.65
CA MET A 2 -51.65 23.91 -41.00
C MET A 2 -50.99 23.48 -39.68
N ASN A 3 -50.91 22.17 -39.39
CA ASN A 3 -50.33 21.71 -38.13
C ASN A 3 -48.94 21.11 -38.34
N ARG A 4 -48.00 21.68 -37.60
CA ARG A 4 -46.55 21.45 -37.60
C ARG A 4 -46.20 20.01 -37.23
N ARG A 5 -45.23 19.42 -37.94
CA ARG A 5 -44.31 18.43 -37.38
C ARG A 5 -42.89 18.76 -37.83
N THR A 6 -42.19 19.50 -36.99
CA THR A 6 -40.74 19.69 -37.04
C THR A 6 -40.08 18.37 -36.67
N ILE A 7 -39.27 17.82 -37.58
CA ILE A 7 -38.41 16.66 -37.34
C ILE A 7 -37.15 17.19 -36.64
N SER A 8 -37.02 16.96 -35.34
CA SER A 8 -35.75 17.13 -34.63
C SER A 8 -34.92 15.87 -34.83
N ALA A 9 -33.89 15.96 -35.68
CA ALA A 9 -32.83 14.97 -35.72
C ALA A 9 -31.96 15.15 -34.47
N LEU A 10 -32.04 14.20 -33.52
CA LEU A 10 -31.01 14.06 -32.49
C LEU A 10 -29.73 13.57 -33.18
N LEU A 11 -28.70 14.41 -33.25
CA LEU A 11 -27.34 13.93 -33.45
C LEU A 11 -26.93 13.20 -32.16
N ALA A 12 -26.92 11.87 -32.20
CA ALA A 12 -26.14 11.08 -31.28
C ALA A 12 -24.66 11.18 -31.70
N GLY A 13 -23.96 12.19 -31.18
CA GLY A 13 -22.51 12.16 -31.16
C GLY A 13 -22.08 11.08 -30.18
N ALA A 14 -21.81 9.87 -30.67
CA ALA A 14 -21.02 8.91 -29.92
C ALA A 14 -19.61 9.49 -29.83
N ALA A 15 -19.28 10.07 -28.67
CA ALA A 15 -17.91 10.40 -28.36
C ALA A 15 -17.13 9.08 -28.37
N VAL A 16 -16.23 8.93 -29.34
CA VAL A 16 -15.24 7.87 -29.34
C VAL A 16 -14.36 8.15 -28.13
N THR A 17 -14.55 7.38 -27.05
CA THR A 17 -13.65 7.38 -25.90
C THR A 17 -12.28 6.95 -26.42
N SER A 18 -11.29 7.82 -26.28
CA SER A 18 -9.94 7.59 -26.78
C SER A 18 -9.25 6.53 -25.92
N ALA A 19 -9.48 5.26 -26.24
CA ALA A 19 -8.61 4.18 -25.78
C ALA A 19 -7.18 4.48 -26.26
N CYS A 20 -6.20 4.21 -25.40
CA CYS A 20 -4.79 4.27 -25.74
C CYS A 20 -4.46 3.52 -27.04
N THR A 21 -3.40 3.95 -27.73
CA THR A 21 -2.88 3.21 -28.88
C THR A 21 -2.09 1.99 -28.40
N ILE A 22 -2.60 0.80 -28.67
CA ILE A 22 -1.95 -0.47 -28.33
C ILE A 22 -0.85 -0.80 -29.36
N PRO A 23 0.42 -0.96 -28.94
CA PRO A 23 1.47 -1.45 -29.83
C PRO A 23 1.19 -2.86 -30.34
N THR A 24 1.59 -3.14 -31.59
CA THR A 24 1.41 -4.45 -32.23
C THR A 24 2.57 -5.41 -31.96
N GLU A 25 3.71 -4.90 -31.52
CA GLU A 25 4.88 -5.72 -31.19
C GLU A 25 4.61 -6.53 -29.92
N PRO A 26 4.83 -7.85 -29.94
CA PRO A 26 4.60 -8.70 -28.78
C PRO A 26 5.60 -8.36 -27.67
N LEU A 27 5.13 -8.43 -26.43
CA LEU A 27 6.00 -8.31 -25.26
C LEU A 27 6.76 -9.61 -25.00
N SER A 28 7.95 -9.47 -24.44
CA SER A 28 8.73 -10.61 -23.94
C SER A 28 7.99 -11.28 -22.78
N ASN A 29 8.05 -12.61 -22.69
CA ASN A 29 7.60 -13.37 -21.52
C ASN A 29 8.54 -13.20 -20.30
N ASN A 30 9.56 -12.35 -20.42
CA ASN A 30 10.48 -12.01 -19.34
C ASN A 30 10.41 -10.51 -19.03
N ILE A 31 10.19 -10.18 -17.75
CA ILE A 31 10.25 -8.83 -17.19
C ILE A 31 11.36 -8.84 -16.13
N ALA A 32 12.50 -8.27 -16.51
CA ALA A 32 13.74 -8.33 -15.72
C ALA A 32 13.85 -7.23 -14.66
N TYR A 33 13.08 -6.14 -14.79
CA TYR A 33 13.02 -5.11 -13.77
C TYR A 33 12.06 -5.53 -12.65
N PRO A 34 12.33 -5.14 -11.39
CA PRO A 34 11.42 -5.40 -10.30
C PRO A 34 10.11 -4.64 -10.50
N PHE A 35 9.00 -5.30 -10.17
CA PHE A 35 7.67 -4.72 -10.21
C PHE A 35 6.82 -5.19 -9.04
N ARG A 36 5.68 -4.54 -8.88
CA ARG A 36 4.55 -5.03 -8.08
C ARG A 36 3.34 -5.26 -8.97
N ALA A 37 2.53 -6.26 -8.66
CA ALA A 37 1.30 -6.52 -9.40
C ALA A 37 0.15 -5.71 -8.79
N GLN A 38 -0.41 -4.78 -9.56
CA GLN A 38 -1.67 -4.12 -9.25
C GLN A 38 -2.83 -4.96 -9.76
N VAL A 39 -3.90 -5.06 -8.99
CA VAL A 39 -5.14 -5.75 -9.33
C VAL A 39 -6.13 -4.73 -9.87
N GLN A 40 -6.73 -5.02 -11.03
CA GLN A 40 -7.73 -4.15 -11.64
C GLN A 40 -9.04 -4.89 -11.92
N ASN A 41 -10.14 -4.24 -11.55
CA ASN A 41 -11.49 -4.55 -11.99
C ASN A 41 -12.36 -3.29 -11.76
N ALA A 42 -12.52 -2.44 -12.78
CA ALA A 42 -13.22 -1.16 -12.67
C ALA A 42 -14.69 -1.28 -12.19
N THR A 43 -15.29 -2.46 -12.32
CA THR A 43 -16.66 -2.72 -11.82
C THR A 43 -16.71 -3.09 -10.34
N ARG A 44 -15.55 -3.32 -9.71
CA ARG A 44 -15.38 -3.82 -8.32
C ARG A 44 -14.38 -2.95 -7.55
N PRO A 45 -14.78 -1.77 -7.06
CA PRO A 45 -13.90 -0.82 -6.39
C PRO A 45 -13.15 -1.39 -5.19
N GLU A 46 -13.70 -2.40 -4.53
CA GLU A 46 -13.10 -3.04 -3.34
C GLU A 46 -11.82 -3.84 -3.64
N VAL A 47 -11.61 -4.23 -4.91
CA VAL A 47 -10.39 -4.91 -5.36
C VAL A 47 -9.61 -4.12 -6.40
N HIS A 48 -10.22 -3.09 -6.99
CA HIS A 48 -9.61 -2.28 -8.03
C HIS A 48 -8.49 -1.40 -7.49
N ASN A 49 -7.38 -1.36 -8.23
CA ASN A 49 -6.18 -0.59 -7.93
C ASN A 49 -5.51 -0.96 -6.59
N GLN A 50 -5.87 -2.13 -6.05
CA GLN A 50 -5.18 -2.77 -4.92
C GLN A 50 -3.94 -3.51 -5.42
N TYR A 51 -3.08 -3.95 -4.51
CA TYR A 51 -1.83 -4.60 -4.87
C TYR A 51 -1.69 -5.99 -4.27
N MET A 52 -1.00 -6.85 -5.01
CA MET A 52 -0.66 -8.19 -4.60
C MET A 52 0.37 -8.19 -3.47
N ASN A 53 0.04 -8.90 -2.39
CA ASN A 53 0.84 -9.12 -1.21
C ASN A 53 1.13 -10.62 -1.02
N LEU A 54 2.20 -10.93 -0.29
CA LEU A 54 2.62 -12.28 0.08
C LEU A 54 2.36 -12.56 1.56
N PHE A 55 1.50 -13.52 1.85
CA PHE A 55 1.22 -13.98 3.21
C PHE A 55 1.89 -15.33 3.48
N ILE A 56 2.59 -15.47 4.61
CA ILE A 56 3.26 -16.73 4.96
C ILE A 56 2.22 -17.77 5.38
N ALA A 57 2.16 -18.90 4.68
CA ALA A 57 1.18 -19.97 4.95
C ALA A 57 1.79 -21.23 5.60
N GLY A 58 3.06 -21.16 6.00
CA GLY A 58 3.82 -22.30 6.53
C GLY A 58 4.42 -23.19 5.42
N GLY A 59 5.33 -24.10 5.78
CA GLY A 59 5.92 -25.05 4.83
C GLY A 59 6.75 -24.43 3.69
N GLY A 60 7.15 -23.16 3.81
CA GLY A 60 7.83 -22.40 2.76
C GLY A 60 6.91 -21.76 1.73
N ASP A 61 5.59 -21.93 1.86
CA ASP A 61 4.61 -21.35 0.95
C ASP A 61 4.29 -19.90 1.31
N ARG A 62 3.93 -19.15 0.27
CA ARG A 62 3.45 -17.79 0.35
C ARG A 62 2.10 -17.73 -0.37
N HIS A 63 1.02 -17.54 0.36
CA HIS A 63 -0.27 -17.27 -0.25
C HIS A 63 -0.28 -15.84 -0.80
N LEU A 64 -1.08 -15.62 -1.83
CA LEU A 64 -1.23 -14.32 -2.45
C LEU A 64 -2.53 -13.69 -1.96
N PHE A 65 -2.46 -12.42 -1.56
CA PHE A 65 -3.62 -11.65 -1.11
C PHE A 65 -3.63 -10.23 -1.69
N ILE A 66 -4.78 -9.57 -1.65
CA ILE A 66 -4.90 -8.11 -1.74
C ILE A 66 -5.55 -7.55 -0.47
N GLY A 67 -4.99 -6.45 0.04
CA GLY A 67 -5.48 -5.70 1.21
C GLY A 67 -5.56 -6.49 2.51
N PRO A 68 -5.66 -5.82 3.66
CA PRO A 68 -4.51 -5.33 4.44
C PRO A 68 -3.50 -6.40 4.89
N VAL A 69 -3.66 -7.67 4.48
CA VAL A 69 -2.86 -8.81 4.92
C VAL A 69 -1.72 -9.09 3.95
N GLY A 70 -0.66 -9.67 4.49
CA GLY A 70 0.52 -10.11 3.76
C GLY A 70 1.47 -8.96 3.43
N GLU A 71 2.70 -9.34 3.11
CA GLU A 71 3.79 -8.42 2.82
C GLU A 71 3.64 -7.83 1.42
N PRO A 72 3.70 -6.50 1.27
CA PRO A 72 3.74 -5.88 -0.05
C PRO A 72 4.85 -6.42 -0.92
N THR A 73 4.52 -6.74 -2.17
CA THR A 73 5.52 -7.15 -3.16
C THR A 73 6.04 -5.92 -3.90
N TYR A 74 7.36 -5.82 -4.07
CA TYR A 74 8.00 -4.73 -4.84
C TYR A 74 9.07 -5.23 -5.81
N ASP A 75 9.38 -6.50 -5.75
CA ASP A 75 10.55 -7.17 -6.31
C ASP A 75 10.12 -8.42 -7.09
N LEU A 76 8.86 -8.42 -7.57
CA LEU A 76 8.40 -9.44 -8.47
C LEU A 76 9.16 -9.31 -9.79
N THR A 77 9.42 -10.46 -10.39
CA THR A 77 9.93 -10.57 -11.76
C THR A 77 9.08 -11.55 -12.54
N LEU A 78 9.15 -11.47 -13.86
CA LEU A 78 8.53 -12.45 -14.74
C LEU A 78 9.65 -13.20 -15.46
N VAL A 79 9.67 -14.52 -15.32
CA VAL A 79 10.65 -15.38 -16.00
C VAL A 79 9.88 -16.48 -16.72
N ASP A 80 10.00 -16.53 -18.05
CA ASP A 80 9.29 -17.46 -18.93
C ASP A 80 7.77 -17.51 -18.63
N GLY A 81 7.17 -16.34 -18.43
CA GLY A 81 5.74 -16.19 -18.13
C GLY A 81 5.35 -16.51 -16.69
N VAL A 82 6.29 -16.84 -15.81
CA VAL A 82 6.01 -17.19 -14.41
C VAL A 82 6.41 -16.03 -13.52
N ILE A 83 5.49 -15.61 -12.63
CA ILE A 83 5.79 -14.57 -11.64
C ILE A 83 6.69 -15.19 -10.57
N ASN A 84 7.81 -14.54 -10.27
CA ASN A 84 8.77 -14.96 -9.24
C ASN A 84 8.94 -13.86 -8.21
N HIS A 85 9.30 -14.25 -6.99
CA HIS A 85 9.75 -13.35 -5.93
C HIS A 85 11.15 -13.78 -5.49
N VAL A 86 12.17 -13.14 -6.05
CA VAL A 86 13.57 -13.58 -5.96
C VAL A 86 14.07 -13.67 -4.51
N PRO A 87 13.84 -12.70 -3.61
CA PRO A 87 14.38 -12.78 -2.25
C PRO A 87 13.81 -13.92 -1.40
N ASN A 88 12.63 -14.44 -1.75
CA ASN A 88 12.01 -15.58 -1.08
C ASN A 88 12.25 -16.90 -1.85
N GLY A 89 12.81 -16.86 -3.06
CA GLY A 89 13.02 -18.05 -3.89
C GLY A 89 11.72 -18.78 -4.27
N VAL A 90 10.59 -18.08 -4.31
CA VAL A 90 9.26 -18.65 -4.62
C VAL A 90 8.76 -18.18 -5.97
N ARG A 91 7.86 -18.96 -6.58
CA ARG A 91 7.25 -18.67 -7.87
C ARG A 91 5.76 -19.00 -7.87
N ALA A 92 4.98 -18.32 -8.70
CA ALA A 92 3.54 -18.50 -8.79
C ALA A 92 3.17 -19.89 -9.35
N VAL A 93 2.32 -20.57 -8.62
CA VAL A 93 1.82 -21.92 -8.88
C VAL A 93 0.32 -21.97 -8.62
N ILE A 94 -0.35 -22.94 -9.24
CA ILE A 94 -1.75 -23.24 -8.94
C ILE A 94 -1.79 -24.64 -8.32
N GLY A 95 -2.43 -24.74 -7.15
CA GLY A 95 -2.55 -25.98 -6.40
C GLY A 95 -3.18 -25.75 -5.01
N GLY A 96 -3.34 -26.81 -4.22
CA GLY A 96 -3.64 -26.72 -2.80
C GLY A 96 -5.03 -26.18 -2.42
N GLU A 97 -6.04 -27.05 -2.39
CA GLU A 97 -6.91 -27.35 -1.21
C GLU A 97 -7.98 -28.39 -1.61
N ILE A 98 -8.47 -29.15 -0.63
CA ILE A 98 -9.55 -30.15 -0.77
C ILE A 98 -10.91 -29.43 -0.60
N ASP A 99 -11.13 -28.33 -1.31
CA ASP A 99 -12.36 -27.54 -1.21
C ASP A 99 -12.78 -26.84 -2.53
N HIS A 100 -12.94 -27.60 -3.61
CA HIS A 100 -13.64 -27.19 -4.85
C HIS A 100 -13.15 -25.90 -5.57
N THR A 101 -12.09 -25.24 -5.10
CA THR A 101 -11.37 -24.16 -5.78
C THR A 101 -9.87 -24.38 -5.62
N THR A 102 -9.09 -23.93 -6.61
CA THR A 102 -7.63 -24.08 -6.57
C THR A 102 -7.00 -22.74 -6.23
N LYS A 103 -6.06 -22.72 -5.28
CA LYS A 103 -5.35 -21.48 -4.92
C LYS A 103 -4.33 -21.11 -5.98
N LEU A 104 -4.16 -19.81 -6.19
CA LEU A 104 -2.96 -19.25 -6.78
C LEU A 104 -2.07 -18.80 -5.62
N PHE A 105 -0.92 -19.44 -5.46
CA PHE A 105 0.03 -19.14 -4.38
C PHE A 105 1.46 -19.19 -4.93
N MET A 106 2.45 -18.90 -4.10
CA MET A 106 3.86 -19.02 -4.47
C MET A 106 4.60 -20.02 -3.59
N THR A 107 5.44 -20.83 -4.21
CA THR A 107 6.27 -21.82 -3.50
C THR A 107 7.60 -22.04 -4.22
N GLY A 108 8.59 -22.50 -3.47
CA GLY A 108 9.86 -23.01 -4.02
C GLY A 108 9.75 -24.47 -4.48
N ARG A 109 8.71 -25.19 -4.06
CA ARG A 109 8.49 -26.61 -4.39
C ARG A 109 8.14 -26.84 -5.86
N GLY A 110 8.16 -28.09 -6.32
CA GLY A 110 7.97 -28.50 -7.73
C GLY A 110 6.54 -28.41 -8.29
N ASP A 111 5.64 -27.64 -7.66
CA ASP A 111 4.24 -27.50 -8.07
C ASP A 111 4.08 -26.91 -9.49
N TYR A 112 2.96 -27.24 -10.12
CA TYR A 112 2.61 -26.79 -11.47
C TYR A 112 2.45 -25.26 -11.52
N ARG A 113 3.16 -24.65 -12.47
CA ARG A 113 3.31 -23.19 -12.56
C ARG A 113 2.03 -22.54 -13.07
N ALA A 114 1.77 -21.32 -12.60
CA ALA A 114 0.83 -20.40 -13.23
C ALA A 114 1.58 -19.61 -14.30
N VAL A 115 1.16 -19.75 -15.56
CA VAL A 115 1.82 -19.13 -16.70
C VAL A 115 1.00 -17.95 -17.19
N PHE A 116 1.67 -16.82 -17.37
CA PHE A 116 1.14 -15.55 -17.81
C PHE A 116 1.88 -15.05 -19.06
N GLU A 117 1.17 -14.31 -19.89
CA GLU A 117 1.69 -13.63 -21.07
C GLU A 117 1.49 -12.13 -20.88
N PRO A 118 2.57 -11.33 -20.92
CA PRO A 118 2.45 -9.88 -20.88
C PRO A 118 1.77 -9.36 -22.14
N THR A 119 0.79 -8.48 -21.97
CA THR A 119 0.12 -7.80 -23.09
C THR A 119 -0.07 -6.32 -22.79
N TYR A 120 0.02 -5.49 -23.83
CA TYR A 120 -0.38 -4.10 -23.74
C TYR A 120 -1.89 -3.99 -23.58
N ALA A 121 -2.32 -3.10 -22.70
CA ALA A 121 -3.71 -2.71 -22.53
C ALA A 121 -3.81 -1.23 -22.16
N CYS A 122 -5.01 -0.67 -22.23
CA CYS A 122 -5.28 0.67 -21.75
C CYS A 122 -5.79 0.59 -20.31
N ASN A 123 -5.25 1.45 -19.46
CA ASN A 123 -5.76 1.62 -18.11
C ASN A 123 -7.22 2.06 -18.18
N PRO A 124 -8.15 1.36 -17.49
CA PRO A 124 -9.58 1.66 -17.58
C PRO A 124 -9.99 2.99 -16.92
N ASP A 125 -9.12 3.58 -16.10
CA ASP A 125 -9.35 4.84 -15.40
C ASP A 125 -8.70 6.03 -16.10
N THR A 126 -7.50 5.84 -16.65
CA THR A 126 -6.66 6.93 -17.15
C THR A 126 -6.44 6.91 -18.67
N ASP A 127 -6.85 5.85 -19.36
CA ASP A 127 -6.49 5.59 -20.75
C ASP A 127 -4.98 5.59 -21.01
N GLU A 128 -4.14 5.46 -19.98
CA GLU A 128 -2.69 5.32 -20.14
C GLU A 128 -2.34 3.90 -20.59
N LEU A 129 -1.29 3.76 -21.40
CA LEU A 129 -0.78 2.46 -21.81
C LEU A 129 -0.16 1.73 -20.61
N GLN A 130 -0.59 0.50 -20.36
CA GLN A 130 -0.09 -0.36 -19.29
C GLN A 130 0.24 -1.78 -19.78
N ILE A 131 0.95 -2.55 -18.96
CA ILE A 131 1.23 -3.97 -19.21
C ILE A 131 0.38 -4.82 -18.29
N GLU A 132 -0.46 -5.66 -18.86
CA GLU A 132 -1.25 -6.68 -18.15
C GLU A 132 -0.55 -8.04 -18.21
N LEU A 133 -0.65 -8.82 -17.14
CA LEU A 133 -0.24 -10.23 -17.12
C LEU A 133 -1.49 -11.09 -17.38
N ARG A 134 -1.69 -11.48 -18.64
CA ARG A 134 -2.81 -12.34 -19.03
C ARG A 134 -2.49 -13.78 -18.64
N PHE A 135 -3.34 -14.40 -17.83
CA PHE A 135 -3.21 -15.82 -17.52
C PHE A 135 -3.40 -16.68 -18.78
N VAL A 136 -2.49 -17.62 -19.02
CA VAL A 136 -2.49 -18.52 -20.17
C VAL A 136 -2.88 -19.93 -19.75
N GLU A 137 -2.12 -20.50 -18.81
CA GLU A 137 -2.31 -21.88 -18.40
C GLU A 137 -1.85 -22.15 -16.98
N TRP A 138 -2.46 -23.21 -16.43
CA TRP A 138 -1.93 -23.94 -15.29
C TRP A 138 -1.18 -25.14 -15.88
N GLN A 139 0.14 -25.18 -15.69
CA GLN A 139 1.03 -26.12 -16.38
C GLN A 139 0.52 -27.58 -16.33
N ASN A 140 0.49 -28.25 -17.49
CA ASN A 140 0.01 -29.63 -17.66
C ASN A 140 -1.47 -29.86 -17.30
N GLN A 141 -2.27 -28.81 -17.20
CA GLN A 141 -3.73 -28.90 -17.02
C GLN A 141 -4.44 -28.37 -18.27
N PRO A 142 -5.74 -28.63 -18.44
CA PRO A 142 -6.51 -28.11 -19.58
C PRO A 142 -6.40 -26.58 -19.69
N THR A 143 -6.13 -26.09 -20.90
CA THR A 143 -5.94 -24.66 -21.18
C THR A 143 -7.19 -23.85 -20.83
N GLY A 144 -6.96 -22.62 -20.33
CA GLY A 144 -8.00 -21.65 -20.03
C GLY A 144 -8.31 -21.51 -18.53
N GLY A 145 -9.45 -20.90 -18.24
CA GLY A 145 -9.78 -20.41 -16.91
C GLY A 145 -9.32 -18.97 -16.72
N TRP A 146 -9.35 -18.48 -15.49
CA TRP A 146 -8.96 -17.11 -15.17
C TRP A 146 -8.57 -16.98 -13.70
N ILE A 147 -7.77 -15.95 -13.41
CA ILE A 147 -7.40 -15.59 -12.05
C ILE A 147 -8.47 -14.69 -11.45
N CYS A 148 -8.78 -14.95 -10.19
CA CYS A 148 -9.73 -14.20 -9.42
C CYS A 148 -9.23 -13.97 -8.01
N VAL A 149 -9.94 -13.14 -7.28
CA VAL A 149 -9.77 -13.00 -5.83
C VAL A 149 -11.09 -13.32 -5.14
N ARG A 150 -11.03 -13.94 -3.97
CA ARG A 150 -12.20 -14.22 -3.12
C ARG A 150 -12.03 -13.57 -1.78
N SER A 151 -13.12 -13.03 -1.21
CA SER A 151 -13.10 -12.53 0.16
C SER A 151 -12.57 -13.59 1.12
N ALA A 152 -11.70 -13.14 2.02
CA ALA A 152 -11.05 -13.93 3.05
C ALA A 152 -11.19 -13.22 4.40
N PHE A 153 -10.28 -13.48 5.33
CA PHE A 153 -10.30 -12.87 6.67
C PHE A 153 -9.85 -11.40 6.62
N GLU A 154 -10.17 -10.63 7.66
CA GLU A 154 -9.67 -9.26 7.86
C GLU A 154 -9.89 -8.33 6.66
N ASN A 155 -11.02 -8.47 5.96
CA ASN A 155 -11.35 -7.71 4.75
C ASN A 155 -10.32 -7.85 3.61
N SER A 156 -9.53 -8.92 3.63
CA SER A 156 -8.62 -9.28 2.54
C SER A 156 -9.31 -10.09 1.46
N HIS A 157 -8.65 -10.22 0.31
CA HIS A 157 -9.05 -11.18 -0.70
C HIS A 157 -7.87 -12.06 -1.11
N GLU A 158 -8.06 -13.38 -1.11
CA GLU A 158 -7.05 -14.36 -1.50
C GLU A 158 -7.14 -14.65 -3.00
N PHE A 159 -6.00 -14.80 -3.68
CA PHE A 159 -5.98 -15.16 -5.09
C PHE A 159 -6.35 -16.62 -5.31
N ARG A 160 -7.19 -16.85 -6.32
CA ARG A 160 -7.72 -18.15 -6.70
C ARG A 160 -7.65 -18.31 -8.23
N TYR A 161 -7.72 -19.55 -8.65
CA TYR A 161 -7.89 -19.94 -10.05
C TYR A 161 -9.29 -20.49 -10.26
N ASN A 162 -9.98 -19.97 -11.27
CA ASN A 162 -11.28 -20.48 -11.71
C ASN A 162 -11.13 -21.31 -12.99
N PRO A 163 -11.42 -22.62 -12.97
CA PRO A 163 -11.24 -23.47 -14.14
C PRO A 163 -12.23 -23.18 -15.27
N PRO A 164 -11.92 -23.56 -16.52
CA PRO A 164 -12.86 -23.52 -17.64
C PRO A 164 -14.17 -24.22 -17.31
N GLY A 165 -15.30 -23.62 -17.68
CA GLY A 165 -16.61 -24.25 -17.52
C GLY A 165 -17.08 -24.40 -16.07
N ASN A 166 -16.42 -23.76 -15.10
CA ASN A 166 -16.90 -23.78 -13.72
C ASN A 166 -18.29 -23.13 -13.61
N THR A 167 -19.29 -23.91 -13.21
CA THR A 167 -20.68 -23.47 -12.99
C THR A 167 -21.01 -23.25 -11.51
N LEU A 168 -20.09 -23.59 -10.61
CA LEU A 168 -20.27 -23.43 -9.17
C LEU A 168 -19.97 -21.99 -8.76
N ILE A 169 -21.03 -21.20 -8.60
CA ILE A 169 -20.97 -19.86 -8.02
C ILE A 169 -21.28 -19.99 -6.54
N ASP A 170 -20.26 -19.82 -5.70
CA ASP A 170 -20.43 -19.55 -4.29
C ASP A 170 -20.83 -18.07 -4.16
N VAL A 171 -22.10 -17.81 -3.83
CA VAL A 171 -22.64 -16.45 -3.73
C VAL A 171 -22.10 -15.70 -2.51
N ASP A 172 -21.66 -16.43 -1.47
CA ASP A 172 -21.10 -15.86 -0.26
C ASP A 172 -19.58 -15.65 -0.38
N ARG A 173 -18.92 -16.38 -1.30
CA ARG A 173 -17.48 -16.27 -1.58
C ARG A 173 -17.21 -16.17 -3.08
N GLU A 174 -17.79 -15.14 -3.70
CA GLU A 174 -17.65 -14.89 -5.13
C GLU A 174 -16.18 -14.81 -5.58
N CYS A 175 -15.87 -15.50 -6.68
CA CYS A 175 -14.60 -15.41 -7.37
C CYS A 175 -14.61 -14.16 -8.25
N ILE A 176 -14.10 -13.05 -7.73
CA ILE A 176 -14.11 -11.76 -8.44
C ILE A 176 -13.01 -11.80 -9.49
N LYS A 177 -13.38 -11.80 -10.78
CA LYS A 177 -12.41 -11.79 -11.88
C LYS A 177 -11.53 -10.56 -11.81
N VAL A 178 -10.22 -10.71 -11.98
CA VAL A 178 -9.28 -9.61 -11.92
C VAL A 178 -8.27 -9.64 -13.07
N THR A 179 -7.80 -8.45 -13.41
CA THR A 179 -6.62 -8.23 -14.25
C THR A 179 -5.42 -7.94 -13.36
N LEU A 180 -4.25 -8.49 -13.71
CA LEU A 180 -2.98 -8.16 -13.06
C LEU A 180 -2.21 -7.18 -13.94
N VAL A 181 -1.78 -6.07 -13.38
CA VAL A 181 -1.03 -5.01 -14.07
C VAL A 181 0.37 -4.90 -13.47
N VAL A 182 1.37 -4.80 -14.33
CA VAL A 182 2.77 -4.63 -13.94
C VAL A 182 3.01 -3.16 -13.60
N ILE A 183 3.37 -2.88 -12.35
CA ILE A 183 3.79 -1.55 -11.90
C ILE A 183 5.29 -1.58 -11.57
N PRO A 184 6.15 -0.98 -12.41
CA PRO A 184 7.60 -0.95 -12.16
C PRO A 184 7.95 -0.32 -10.82
N THR A 185 8.98 -0.84 -10.16
CA THR A 185 9.49 -0.31 -8.88
C THR A 185 10.94 0.17 -8.98
N THR A 186 11.49 0.24 -10.19
CA THR A 186 12.83 0.77 -10.47
C THR A 186 12.92 2.24 -10.09
N GLY A 187 13.85 2.56 -9.18
CA GLY A 187 14.03 3.91 -8.63
C GLY A 187 13.84 3.99 -7.12
N LEU A 188 13.42 2.89 -6.47
CA LEU A 188 13.47 2.74 -5.01
C LEU A 188 14.91 2.32 -4.59
N PRO A 189 15.49 2.89 -3.51
CA PRO A 189 16.91 2.73 -3.19
C PRO A 189 17.31 1.29 -2.81
N PRO A 190 18.51 0.79 -3.19
CA PRO A 190 18.99 -0.54 -2.82
C PRO A 190 19.56 -0.56 -1.39
N GLN A 191 19.13 -1.53 -0.57
CA GLN A 191 19.62 -1.71 0.80
C GLN A 191 21.06 -2.25 0.83
N SER A 192 21.98 -1.52 1.44
CA SER A 192 23.31 -2.01 1.83
C SER A 192 23.38 -2.23 3.34
N SER A 193 23.86 -3.40 3.73
CA SER A 193 24.12 -3.85 5.10
C SER A 193 25.43 -3.26 5.63
N THR A 194 25.45 -2.70 6.84
CA THR A 194 26.69 -2.63 7.64
C THR A 194 26.48 -2.34 9.13
N THR A 195 27.27 -3.09 9.89
CA THR A 195 27.54 -3.21 11.32
C THR A 195 27.63 -1.92 12.16
N LEU A 196 26.99 -1.97 13.33
CA LEU A 196 27.00 -0.96 14.40
C LEU A 196 28.33 -0.92 15.17
N SER A 197 28.85 0.28 15.41
CA SER A 197 29.77 0.59 16.51
C SER A 197 29.23 1.77 17.31
N THR A 198 28.98 1.49 18.59
CA THR A 198 28.50 2.38 19.65
C THR A 198 29.58 3.36 20.11
N SER A 199 29.24 4.64 20.30
CA SER A 199 29.59 5.40 21.52
C SER A 199 29.09 6.85 21.47
N THR A 200 28.18 7.14 22.39
CA THR A 200 27.93 8.35 23.19
C THR A 200 28.51 9.72 22.80
N ILE A 201 27.57 10.67 22.64
CA ILE A 201 27.75 12.13 22.76
C ILE A 201 27.09 12.57 24.09
N PRO A 202 27.55 13.66 24.70
CA PRO A 202 26.61 14.58 25.33
C PRO A 202 26.68 15.99 24.71
N ALA A 203 25.48 16.50 24.40
CA ALA A 203 25.17 17.90 24.11
C ALA A 203 25.31 18.75 25.41
N PRO A 204 25.10 20.09 25.43
CA PRO A 204 23.72 20.61 25.27
C PRO A 204 23.52 22.08 24.83
N THR A 205 22.25 22.37 24.48
CA THR A 205 21.42 23.58 24.75
C THR A 205 21.78 24.99 24.30
N GLY A 206 20.74 25.69 23.80
CA GLY A 206 20.49 27.11 24.06
C GLY A 206 19.78 27.84 22.90
N THR A 207 18.44 27.86 22.85
CA THR A 207 17.54 28.98 23.25
C THR A 207 17.21 30.00 22.15
N THR A 208 15.90 30.04 21.87
CA THR A 208 14.96 31.00 21.26
C THR A 208 15.39 32.45 20.98
N THR A 209 14.99 33.01 19.82
CA THR A 209 14.46 34.38 19.71
C THR A 209 13.55 34.54 18.47
N THR A 210 12.43 35.24 18.65
CA THR A 210 11.37 35.65 17.70
C THR A 210 11.72 36.88 16.86
N THR A 211 11.35 36.92 15.56
CA THR A 211 11.05 38.18 14.84
C THR A 211 10.19 38.00 13.57
N THR A 212 9.08 38.74 13.57
CA THR A 212 8.19 39.36 12.56
C THR A 212 8.37 39.27 11.02
N THR A 213 7.21 39.11 10.35
CA THR A 213 6.67 39.75 9.11
C THR A 213 7.05 39.22 7.71
N ALA A 214 6.05 38.73 6.95
CA ALA A 214 5.51 39.36 5.72
C ALA A 214 4.68 38.38 4.85
N THR A 215 3.70 38.97 4.18
CA THR A 215 2.60 38.41 3.39
C THR A 215 3.03 37.79 2.06
N THR A 216 2.49 36.61 1.71
CA THR A 216 2.15 36.24 0.32
C THR A 216 0.98 35.25 0.32
N THR A 217 -0.06 35.60 -0.43
CA THR A 217 -1.23 34.77 -0.73
C THR A 217 -0.85 33.59 -1.62
N SER A 218 -0.81 32.39 -1.04
CA SER A 218 -0.92 31.12 -1.75
C SER A 218 -2.22 30.44 -1.34
N VAL A 219 -3.04 30.08 -2.33
CA VAL A 219 -4.27 29.30 -2.13
C VAL A 219 -3.89 27.97 -1.46
N PRO A 220 -4.35 27.65 -0.23
CA PRO A 220 -4.07 26.36 0.36
C PRO A 220 -5.03 25.33 -0.23
N SER A 221 -4.48 24.29 -0.85
CA SER A 221 -5.16 23.00 -0.95
C SER A 221 -5.30 22.51 0.49
N SER A 222 -6.50 22.63 1.05
CA SER A 222 -6.73 22.37 2.47
C SER A 222 -6.85 20.88 2.70
N THR A 223 -5.84 20.29 3.36
CA THR A 223 -6.01 19.07 4.12
C THR A 223 -7.20 19.26 5.08
N PRO A 224 -8.14 18.31 5.21
CA PRO A 224 -9.27 18.46 6.10
C PRO A 224 -8.77 18.79 7.52
N SER A 225 -9.14 19.98 7.99
CA SER A 225 -8.92 20.43 9.37
C SER A 225 -9.44 19.34 10.31
N GLY A 226 -8.53 18.72 11.07
CA GLY A 226 -8.85 17.65 12.02
C GLY A 226 -8.34 16.25 11.66
N ALA A 227 -7.73 16.02 10.50
CA ALA A 227 -7.16 14.70 10.18
C ALA A 227 -5.91 14.34 11.00
N PHE A 228 -5.19 15.33 11.51
CA PHE A 228 -4.01 15.16 12.37
C PHE A 228 -3.81 16.42 13.25
N THR A 229 -3.01 16.30 14.30
CA THR A 229 -2.65 17.44 15.17
C THR A 229 -1.46 18.20 14.59
N ASP A 230 -1.59 19.50 14.35
CA ASP A 230 -0.46 20.31 13.87
C ASP A 230 0.51 20.61 15.02
N LEU A 231 1.75 20.12 14.89
CA LEU A 231 2.82 20.29 15.87
C LEU A 231 3.98 21.16 15.34
N THR A 232 3.80 21.85 14.22
CA THR A 232 4.87 22.63 13.57
C THR A 232 5.42 23.74 14.46
N ALA A 233 4.56 24.35 15.29
CA ALA A 233 4.97 25.32 16.32
C ALA A 233 5.86 24.71 17.43
N LEU A 234 5.82 23.38 17.61
CA LEU A 234 6.69 22.63 18.51
C LEU A 234 7.91 22.03 17.78
N GLY A 235 8.11 22.38 16.50
CA GLY A 235 9.23 21.89 15.69
C GLY A 235 9.05 20.45 15.22
N TYR A 236 7.81 19.96 15.10
CA TYR A 236 7.51 18.66 14.51
C TYR A 236 6.59 18.80 13.31
N ARG A 237 6.92 18.12 12.21
CA ARG A 237 6.02 17.97 11.07
C ARG A 237 5.34 16.61 11.11
N PHE A 238 4.07 16.58 10.76
CA PHE A 238 3.32 15.36 10.55
C PHE A 238 3.72 14.73 9.21
N LEU A 239 4.06 13.44 9.24
CA LEU A 239 4.46 12.68 8.05
C LEU A 239 3.30 11.87 7.46
N GLY A 240 2.35 11.45 8.29
CA GLY A 240 1.25 10.59 7.87
C GLY A 240 0.99 9.46 8.86
N CYS A 241 0.13 8.54 8.44
CA CYS A 241 -0.13 7.31 9.18
C CYS A 241 0.85 6.24 8.72
N ALA A 242 1.67 5.75 9.64
CA ALA A 242 2.63 4.69 9.36
C ALA A 242 2.09 3.36 9.93
N PRO A 243 2.01 2.28 9.14
CA PRO A 243 1.54 1.00 9.64
C PRO A 243 2.57 0.40 10.61
N GLU A 244 2.10 -0.34 11.60
CA GLU A 244 2.87 -1.27 12.41
C GLU A 244 2.79 -2.66 11.74
N GLU A 245 3.88 -3.41 11.70
CA GLU A 245 3.89 -4.71 11.04
C GLU A 245 3.68 -5.78 12.11
N ARG A 246 2.47 -6.34 12.17
CA ARG A 246 2.07 -7.29 13.23
C ARG A 246 2.85 -8.62 13.18
N TRP A 247 3.63 -8.87 12.12
CA TRP A 247 4.31 -10.15 11.86
C TRP A 247 5.67 -9.99 11.16
N THR A 248 6.74 -9.65 11.88
CA THR A 248 8.09 -9.46 11.32
C THR A 248 9.04 -10.59 11.68
N THR A 249 10.00 -10.90 10.80
CA THR A 249 11.18 -11.75 11.10
C THR A 249 12.42 -10.96 11.49
N ASP A 250 12.33 -9.62 11.55
CA ASP A 250 13.40 -8.70 11.98
C ASP A 250 13.48 -8.53 13.51
N GLY A 251 12.53 -9.13 14.24
CA GLY A 251 12.45 -9.14 15.70
C GLY A 251 11.72 -7.94 16.32
N SER A 252 11.29 -6.94 15.54
CA SER A 252 10.52 -5.81 16.04
C SER A 252 9.29 -5.53 15.17
N PHE A 253 8.11 -5.87 15.70
CA PHE A 253 6.79 -5.48 15.18
C PHE A 253 6.58 -3.96 15.11
N ARG A 254 7.56 -3.18 15.59
CA ARG A 254 7.49 -1.74 15.79
C ARG A 254 8.13 -0.97 14.65
N THR A 255 7.40 0.00 14.10
CA THR A 255 7.84 1.03 13.17
C THR A 255 8.85 1.94 13.82
N LEU A 256 8.64 2.28 15.08
CA LEU A 256 9.59 3.01 15.91
C LEU A 256 10.04 2.12 17.06
N SER A 257 11.31 1.69 17.04
CA SER A 257 11.87 0.68 17.97
C SER A 257 12.69 1.27 19.12
N GLY A 258 12.62 2.57 19.34
CA GLY A 258 13.33 3.29 20.40
C GLY A 258 12.55 3.31 21.72
N ALA A 259 12.61 4.45 22.42
CA ALA A 259 11.92 4.60 23.70
C ALA A 259 10.39 4.55 23.53
N THR A 260 9.71 4.08 24.58
CA THR A 260 8.25 4.00 24.64
C THR A 260 7.74 4.49 25.99
N GLU A 261 6.58 5.11 25.98
CA GLU A 261 5.76 5.32 27.17
C GLU A 261 4.29 5.04 26.86
N SER A 262 3.48 4.85 27.90
CA SER A 262 2.03 4.77 27.76
C SER A 262 1.34 5.54 28.88
N SER A 263 0.17 6.10 28.58
CA SER A 263 -0.66 6.81 29.56
C SER A 263 -2.14 6.56 29.31
N ALA A 264 -2.81 5.99 30.30
CA ALA A 264 -4.21 5.61 30.21
C ALA A 264 -5.17 6.81 30.08
N ASP A 265 -4.76 8.00 30.50
CA ASP A 265 -5.63 9.18 30.68
C ASP A 265 -5.00 10.51 30.22
N ALA A 266 -3.71 10.54 29.86
CA ALA A 266 -3.00 11.78 29.58
C ALA A 266 -2.09 11.71 28.35
N MET A 267 -2.30 10.74 27.44
CA MET A 267 -1.56 10.69 26.18
C MET A 267 -2.08 11.75 25.19
N THR A 268 -1.17 12.50 24.58
CA THR A 268 -1.43 13.43 23.47
C THR A 268 -0.26 13.40 22.48
N ASN A 269 -0.45 13.90 21.26
CA ASN A 269 0.65 13.97 20.29
C ASN A 269 1.77 14.90 20.77
N GLN A 270 1.44 15.99 21.46
CA GLN A 270 2.43 16.89 22.08
C GLN A 270 3.23 16.19 23.17
N ARG A 271 2.57 15.40 24.01
CA ARG A 271 3.23 14.63 25.07
C ARG A 271 4.20 13.63 24.46
N CYS A 272 3.76 12.89 23.45
CA CYS A 272 4.60 11.90 22.79
C CYS A 272 5.82 12.56 22.13
N ALA A 273 5.63 13.67 21.40
CA ALA A 273 6.73 14.43 20.81
C ALA A 273 7.72 14.96 21.88
N ALA A 274 7.21 15.46 23.01
CA ALA A 274 8.04 15.93 24.11
C ALA A 274 8.84 14.80 24.76
N PHE A 275 8.21 13.65 25.02
CA PHE A 275 8.86 12.45 25.53
C PHE A 275 9.98 11.97 24.59
N CYS A 276 9.69 11.84 23.29
CA CYS A 276 10.69 11.41 22.30
C CYS A 276 11.84 12.41 22.16
N THR A 277 11.56 13.72 22.20
CA THR A 277 12.61 14.74 22.22
C THR A 277 13.47 14.62 23.48
N ALA A 278 12.86 14.44 24.66
CA ALA A 278 13.59 14.29 25.92
C ALA A 278 14.45 13.00 25.93
N ALA A 279 13.97 11.95 25.26
CA ALA A 279 14.68 10.69 25.08
C ALA A 279 15.70 10.71 23.91
N GLY A 280 15.84 11.84 23.20
CA GLY A 280 16.85 12.03 22.15
C GLY A 280 16.52 11.41 20.79
N PHE A 281 15.23 11.20 20.50
CA PHE A 281 14.76 10.60 19.24
C PHE A 281 14.21 11.63 18.25
N LYS A 282 14.42 11.38 16.96
CA LYS A 282 13.97 12.23 15.85
C LYS A 282 12.48 12.05 15.53
N TYR A 283 11.98 10.83 15.62
CA TYR A 283 10.61 10.47 15.29
C TYR A 283 9.80 10.19 16.55
N ALA A 284 8.54 10.61 16.53
CA ALA A 284 7.55 10.33 17.55
C ALA A 284 6.29 9.79 16.86
N GLY A 285 5.71 8.73 17.39
CA GLY A 285 4.48 8.17 16.86
C GLY A 285 3.58 7.72 18.00
N SER A 286 2.33 8.15 17.96
CA SER A 286 1.31 7.71 18.91
C SER A 286 0.51 6.55 18.31
N GLU A 287 0.19 5.56 19.13
CA GLU A 287 -0.57 4.37 18.74
C GLU A 287 -1.64 4.04 19.79
N TRP A 288 -2.70 3.35 19.36
CA TRP A 288 -3.69 2.74 20.24
C TRP A 288 -4.25 3.68 21.31
N SER A 289 -4.48 4.96 20.98
CA SER A 289 -4.95 6.04 21.86
C SER A 289 -3.98 6.48 22.97
N ARG A 290 -3.13 5.59 23.48
CA ARG A 290 -2.44 5.76 24.77
C ARG A 290 -0.94 5.50 24.72
N GLU A 291 -0.44 5.00 23.62
CA GLU A 291 0.95 4.58 23.48
C GLU A 291 1.74 5.64 22.73
N CYS A 292 3.00 5.80 23.12
CA CYS A 292 3.97 6.61 22.44
C CYS A 292 5.21 5.76 22.12
N TRP A 293 5.67 5.90 20.89
CA TRP A 293 6.81 5.19 20.34
C TRP A 293 7.78 6.21 19.75
N CYS A 294 9.07 6.03 20.02
CA CYS A 294 10.12 6.92 19.56
C CYS A 294 11.11 6.17 18.67
N GLY A 295 11.75 6.86 17.73
CA GLY A 295 12.77 6.24 16.90
C GLY A 295 13.65 7.26 16.20
N ASN A 296 14.80 6.81 15.69
CA ASN A 296 15.67 7.63 14.83
C ASN A 296 15.59 7.22 13.36
N ALA A 297 14.85 6.16 13.09
CA ALA A 297 14.40 5.72 11.79
C ALA A 297 13.05 5.04 12.00
N PHE A 298 12.20 5.07 10.98
CA PHE A 298 11.10 4.14 10.85
C PHE A 298 11.55 2.93 10.04
N ALA A 299 10.99 1.75 10.30
CA ALA A 299 11.36 0.56 9.55
C ALA A 299 11.13 0.79 8.03
N PRO A 300 12.03 0.34 7.15
CA PRO A 300 11.91 0.60 5.71
C PRO A 300 10.62 0.07 5.08
N THR A 301 10.02 -0.97 5.67
CA THR A 301 8.72 -1.56 5.26
C THR A 301 7.51 -0.79 5.80
N ARG A 302 7.72 0.21 6.68
CA ARG A 302 6.69 0.91 7.47
C ARG A 302 6.75 2.42 7.24
N GLN A 303 6.89 2.81 5.97
CA GLN A 303 6.88 4.20 5.55
C GLN A 303 5.53 4.85 5.86
N PRO A 304 5.50 6.11 6.30
CA PRO A 304 4.25 6.85 6.46
C PRO A 304 3.54 6.95 5.10
N ALA A 305 2.30 6.47 5.05
CA ALA A 305 1.47 6.62 3.87
C ALA A 305 0.82 8.00 3.87
N THR A 306 0.73 8.60 2.67
CA THR A 306 0.33 10.00 2.47
C THR A 306 -0.95 10.15 1.65
N THR A 307 -1.82 9.14 1.66
CA THR A 307 -3.14 9.17 1.01
C THR A 307 -4.25 9.45 2.02
N LEU A 308 -5.38 9.99 1.57
CA LEU A 308 -6.56 10.16 2.42
C LEU A 308 -7.04 8.84 3.05
N ALA A 309 -6.93 7.74 2.31
CA ALA A 309 -7.28 6.40 2.81
C ALA A 309 -6.35 5.93 3.94
N SER A 310 -5.05 6.25 3.85
CA SER A 310 -4.10 5.92 4.92
C SER A 310 -4.30 6.79 6.17
N LEU A 311 -4.66 8.06 6.01
CA LEU A 311 -5.01 8.93 7.13
C LEU A 311 -6.18 8.38 7.95
N ALA A 312 -7.15 7.75 7.28
CA ALA A 312 -8.31 7.15 7.93
C ALA A 312 -7.96 5.97 8.87
N GLN A 313 -6.73 5.44 8.79
CA GLN A 313 -6.27 4.38 9.68
C GLN A 313 -5.83 4.90 11.06
N CYS A 314 -5.37 6.16 11.16
CA CYS A 314 -5.13 6.79 12.46
C CYS A 314 -6.41 7.43 13.02
N ASN A 315 -7.39 6.61 13.37
CA ASN A 315 -8.72 7.06 13.77
C ASN A 315 -9.01 6.93 15.28
N PHE A 316 -8.02 6.55 16.10
CA PHE A 316 -8.20 6.40 17.54
C PHE A 316 -7.95 7.72 18.27
N LYS A 317 -8.85 8.10 19.17
CA LYS A 317 -8.72 9.34 19.94
C LYS A 317 -7.65 9.23 21.01
N CYS A 318 -6.88 10.29 21.23
CA CYS A 318 -5.90 10.33 22.30
C CYS A 318 -6.57 10.29 23.69
N THR A 319 -5.97 9.58 24.66
CA THR A 319 -6.55 9.47 26.01
C THR A 319 -6.56 10.79 26.80
N GLY A 320 -5.60 11.67 26.53
CA GLY A 320 -5.48 12.99 27.18
C GLY A 320 -6.13 14.15 26.43
N ASP A 321 -6.56 13.94 25.19
CA ASP A 321 -7.26 14.95 24.39
C ASP A 321 -8.08 14.30 23.26
N LEU A 322 -9.41 14.22 23.46
CA LEU A 322 -10.33 13.62 22.47
C LEU A 322 -10.46 14.45 21.17
N GLY A 323 -9.91 15.66 21.11
CA GLY A 323 -9.80 16.45 19.89
C GLY A 323 -8.73 15.93 18.94
N GLN A 324 -7.80 15.10 19.41
CA GLN A 324 -6.65 14.59 18.66
C GLN A 324 -6.79 13.11 18.30
N PHE A 325 -6.09 12.69 17.25
CA PHE A 325 -5.95 11.29 16.86
C PHE A 325 -4.55 10.78 17.23
N CYS A 326 -4.48 9.65 17.94
CA CYS A 326 -3.27 9.00 18.43
C CYS A 326 -3.15 7.59 17.87
N GLY A 327 -2.95 7.51 16.55
CA GLY A 327 -2.82 6.26 15.81
C GLY A 327 -4.12 5.49 15.62
N GLY A 328 -4.00 4.19 15.44
CA GLY A 328 -5.08 3.22 15.20
C GLY A 328 -4.65 1.80 15.53
N ASP A 329 -5.41 0.81 15.06
CA ASP A 329 -5.05 -0.60 15.20
C ASP A 329 -3.86 -0.95 14.31
N ALA A 330 -2.65 -1.02 14.89
CA ALA A 330 -1.41 -1.19 14.17
C ALA A 330 -1.10 -0.03 13.19
N TRP A 331 -1.41 1.22 13.58
CA TRP A 331 -1.04 2.42 12.83
C TRP A 331 -0.59 3.54 13.77
N LEU A 332 0.54 4.16 13.45
CA LEU A 332 1.09 5.31 14.17
C LEU A 332 0.70 6.62 13.49
N SER A 333 0.23 7.59 14.27
CA SER A 333 0.26 8.98 13.84
C SER A 333 1.71 9.47 13.93
N LEU A 334 2.42 9.49 12.79
CA LEU A 334 3.87 9.67 12.76
C LEU A 334 4.28 11.13 12.58
N TYR A 335 5.17 11.59 13.44
CA TYR A 335 5.76 12.93 13.44
C TYR A 335 7.28 12.87 13.38
N GLU A 336 7.87 13.84 12.69
CA GLU A 336 9.31 14.01 12.57
C GLU A 336 9.72 15.37 13.12
N LYS A 337 10.76 15.38 13.93
CA LYS A 337 11.40 16.61 14.39
C LYS A 337 12.04 17.34 13.22
N CYS A 338 11.68 18.59 13.04
CA CYS A 338 12.23 19.47 12.03
C CYS A 338 13.66 19.88 12.39
N GLU A 339 14.52 19.99 11.37
CA GLU A 339 15.88 20.48 11.53
C GLU A 339 15.88 21.97 11.92
N ALA A 340 16.80 22.37 12.78
CA ALA A 340 16.87 23.74 13.26
C ALA A 340 17.14 24.72 12.10
N GLY A 341 16.24 25.67 11.89
CA GLY A 341 16.33 26.67 10.81
C GLY A 341 15.80 26.20 9.45
N ALA A 342 15.29 24.97 9.35
CA ALA A 342 14.55 24.51 8.17
C ALA A 342 13.05 24.85 8.28
N ALA A 343 12.37 24.88 7.13
CA ALA A 343 10.91 24.96 7.11
C ALA A 343 10.31 23.69 7.74
N CYS A 344 9.30 23.89 8.58
CA CYS A 344 8.64 22.81 9.31
C CYS A 344 7.19 22.74 8.84
N ASP A 345 7.00 22.12 7.68
CA ASP A 345 5.70 21.99 7.03
C ASP A 345 5.22 20.55 7.11
N ASN A 346 3.94 20.37 7.45
CA ASN A 346 3.28 19.07 7.41
C ASN A 346 3.21 18.54 5.97
N VAL A 347 3.24 17.23 5.81
CA VAL A 347 3.03 16.61 4.50
C VAL A 347 1.63 16.93 3.97
N VAL A 348 1.54 17.21 2.67
CA VAL A 348 0.27 17.44 1.98
C VAL A 348 -0.29 16.09 1.54
N PHE A 349 -1.56 15.85 1.84
CA PHE A 349 -2.27 14.63 1.46
C PHE A 349 -3.18 14.96 0.29
N THR A 350 -3.01 14.23 -0.81
CA THR A 350 -3.78 14.40 -2.05
C THR A 350 -4.54 13.14 -2.39
#